data_AF-C7D8I7-F1
#
_entry.id   AF-C7D8I7-F1
#
_cell.length_a   1.000
_cell.length_b   1.000
_cell.length_c   1.000
_cell.angle_alpha   90.00
_cell.angle_beta   90.00
_cell.angle_gamma   90.00
#
_symmetry.space_group_name_H-M   'P 1'
#
loop_
_entity.id
_entity.type
_entity.pdbx_description
1 polymer ?
#
loop_
_entity_poly.entity_id
_entity_poly.type
_entity_poly.pdbx_seq_one_letter_code
_entity_poly.pdbx_strand_id
1 'polypeptide(L)'
;MSADPNLVRPLACPATLDTTPAPPPPPTARTVEQFDTTTAEDRAEAELAGETRLGSTIASLGSPADPGFWLKTPFVTELAMGRVEYPANGKSVNAELRPSGGEAGSGSQLSLPAMRLLEAPLTGLPEVIVYKN
;
A
#
# COMPACT_ATOMS: atom_id res chain seq x y z
N MET A 1 -59.38 -24.68 17.17
CA MET A 1 -58.94 -26.06 17.48
C MET A 1 -58.86 -26.85 16.18
N SER A 2 -57.65 -26.99 15.60
CA SER A 2 -57.23 -28.13 14.76
C SER A 2 -55.82 -27.89 14.24
N ALA A 3 -55.01 -28.94 14.36
CA ALA A 3 -53.68 -29.16 13.76
C ALA A 3 -53.81 -29.26 12.21
N ASP A 4 -52.79 -29.18 11.36
CA ASP A 4 -51.51 -29.89 11.36
C ASP A 4 -50.47 -29.21 10.44
N PRO A 5 -49.18 -29.58 10.57
CA PRO A 5 -48.03 -28.98 9.90
C PRO A 5 -47.63 -29.75 8.62
N ASN A 6 -47.37 -29.04 7.51
CA ASN A 6 -46.58 -29.61 6.41
C ASN A 6 -45.76 -28.56 5.64
N LEU A 7 -44.48 -28.51 6.03
CA LEU A 7 -43.28 -28.47 5.17
C LEU A 7 -43.46 -28.08 3.69
N VAL A 8 -43.00 -26.87 3.36
CA VAL A 8 -42.29 -26.59 2.10
C VAL A 8 -40.98 -25.83 2.37
N ARG A 9 -39.92 -26.61 2.59
CA ARG A 9 -38.54 -26.42 2.09
C ARG A 9 -37.96 -24.99 2.11
N PRO A 10 -37.15 -24.60 3.11
CA PRO A 10 -36.23 -23.48 2.90
C PRO A 10 -35.19 -23.86 1.84
N LEU A 11 -35.08 -22.99 0.84
CA LEU A 11 -34.08 -23.00 -0.21
C LEU A 11 -32.68 -23.10 0.41
N ALA A 12 -31.87 -24.01 -0.12
CA ALA A 12 -30.46 -24.09 0.18
C ALA A 12 -29.75 -22.83 -0.35
N CYS A 13 -29.23 -22.02 0.56
CA CYS A 13 -28.08 -21.16 0.30
C CYS A 13 -26.90 -21.86 1.00
N PRO A 14 -25.79 -22.16 0.32
CA PRO A 14 -24.66 -22.84 0.94
C PRO A 14 -24.17 -22.01 2.13
N ALA A 15 -24.30 -22.60 3.31
CA ALA A 15 -23.65 -22.12 4.51
C ALA A 15 -22.13 -22.17 4.29
N THR A 16 -21.47 -21.20 4.91
CA THR A 16 -20.04 -21.16 5.22
C THR A 16 -19.11 -21.11 4.01
N LEU A 17 -18.91 -19.89 3.51
CA LEU A 17 -17.57 -19.47 3.12
C LEU A 17 -16.65 -19.77 4.32
N ASP A 18 -15.67 -20.65 4.09
CA ASP A 18 -14.56 -20.91 4.99
C ASP A 18 -13.78 -19.61 5.18
N THR A 19 -14.21 -18.81 6.13
CA THR A 19 -13.40 -17.78 6.75
C THR A 19 -12.94 -18.45 8.03
N THR A 20 -11.78 -19.11 8.00
CA THR A 20 -11.09 -19.46 9.24
C THR A 20 -10.38 -18.18 9.68
N PRO A 21 -10.95 -17.38 10.60
CA PRO A 21 -10.29 -16.19 11.11
C PRO A 21 -9.16 -16.65 12.02
N ALA A 22 -8.06 -15.91 12.05
CA ALA A 22 -6.96 -16.15 12.98
C ALA A 22 -7.49 -16.39 14.41
N PRO A 23 -6.97 -17.40 15.14
CA PRO A 23 -7.49 -17.74 16.46
C PRO A 23 -7.38 -16.54 17.41
N PRO A 24 -8.46 -16.19 18.14
CA PRO A 24 -8.45 -15.05 19.04
C PRO A 24 -7.44 -15.27 20.19
N PRO A 25 -6.79 -14.21 20.69
CA PRO A 25 -5.83 -14.32 21.78
C PRO A 25 -6.54 -14.79 23.07
N PRO A 26 -5.84 -15.55 23.94
CA PRO A 26 -6.41 -16.06 25.17
C PRO A 26 -6.82 -14.90 26.11
N PRO A 27 -7.95 -15.02 26.84
CA PRO A 27 -8.52 -13.94 27.67
C PRO A 27 -7.66 -13.53 28.88
N THR A 28 -6.46 -14.12 29.03
CA THR A 28 -5.47 -13.82 30.07
C THR A 28 -4.31 -12.96 29.56
N ALA A 29 -4.31 -12.55 28.29
CA ALA A 29 -3.29 -11.67 27.71
C ALA A 29 -3.30 -10.30 28.42
N ARG A 30 -2.21 -9.96 29.12
CA ARG A 30 -2.08 -8.71 29.90
C ARG A 30 -0.91 -7.81 29.46
N THR A 31 -0.28 -8.15 28.34
CA THR A 31 0.87 -7.41 27.78
C THR A 31 0.75 -7.33 26.26
N VAL A 32 1.27 -6.24 25.69
CA VAL A 32 1.22 -5.93 24.23
C VAL A 32 1.72 -7.11 23.39
N GLU A 33 2.77 -7.80 23.86
CA GLU A 33 3.36 -8.99 23.22
C GLU A 33 2.44 -10.23 23.21
N GLN A 34 1.44 -10.32 24.10
CA GLN A 34 0.47 -11.43 24.11
C GLN A 34 -0.75 -11.17 23.22
N PHE A 35 -0.96 -9.93 22.79
CA PHE A 35 -1.96 -9.55 21.79
C PHE A 35 -1.37 -9.53 20.37
N ASP A 36 -0.04 -9.47 20.24
CA ASP A 36 0.69 -9.52 18.98
C ASP A 36 0.76 -10.97 18.46
N THR A 37 -0.37 -11.46 17.96
CA THR A 37 -0.46 -12.76 17.25
C THR A 37 0.10 -12.70 15.82
N THR A 38 0.55 -11.52 15.39
CA THR A 38 1.25 -11.31 14.11
C THR A 38 2.61 -11.98 14.17
N THR A 39 2.74 -13.06 13.41
CA THR A 39 3.99 -13.82 13.26
C THR A 39 5.01 -12.95 12.52
N ALA A 40 6.32 -13.18 12.67
CA ALA A 40 7.34 -12.42 11.91
C ALA A 40 7.15 -12.56 10.39
N GLU A 41 6.56 -13.67 9.95
CA GLU A 41 6.12 -13.91 8.57
C GLU A 41 4.91 -13.03 8.20
N ASP A 42 3.89 -12.92 9.07
CA ASP A 42 2.76 -11.97 8.89
C ASP A 42 3.22 -10.51 8.91
N ARG A 43 4.33 -10.19 9.60
CA ARG A 43 4.96 -8.86 9.53
C ARG A 43 5.70 -8.64 8.20
N ALA A 44 6.39 -9.65 7.68
CA ALA A 44 7.02 -9.60 6.35
C ALA A 44 5.97 -9.60 5.23
N GLU A 45 4.83 -10.26 5.43
CA GLU A 45 3.68 -10.28 4.53
C GLU A 45 2.80 -9.03 4.69
N ALA A 46 2.71 -8.40 5.86
CA ALA A 46 2.05 -7.10 6.06
C ALA A 46 2.89 -5.94 5.52
N GLU A 47 4.22 -6.09 5.50
CA GLU A 47 5.12 -5.21 4.73
C GLU A 47 4.96 -5.41 3.21
N LEU A 48 4.26 -6.47 2.78
CA LEU A 48 3.85 -6.75 1.39
C LEU A 48 2.34 -6.51 1.12
N ALA A 49 1.49 -6.55 2.15
CA ALA A 49 0.03 -6.52 2.05
C ALA A 49 -0.53 -5.10 2.23
N GLY A 50 -0.18 -4.24 1.28
CA GLY A 50 -0.74 -2.90 1.19
C GLY A 50 0.12 -1.94 0.39
N GLU A 51 1.37 -2.29 0.11
CA GLU A 51 2.28 -1.49 -0.69
C GLU A 51 3.17 -2.40 -1.58
N THR A 52 2.85 -2.48 -2.87
CA THR A 52 3.67 -3.20 -3.85
C THR A 52 4.86 -2.36 -4.26
N ARG A 53 6.08 -2.81 -3.95
CA ARG A 53 7.31 -2.18 -4.46
C ARG A 53 7.34 -2.29 -5.99
N LEU A 54 7.25 -1.16 -6.69
CA LEU A 54 7.34 -1.08 -8.15
C LEU A 54 8.78 -1.18 -8.64
N GLY A 55 9.73 -0.64 -7.87
CA GLY A 55 11.16 -0.63 -8.21
C GLY A 55 11.87 0.64 -7.75
N SER A 56 13.16 0.73 -8.05
CA SER A 56 13.92 1.98 -7.92
C SER A 56 13.96 2.74 -9.24
N THR A 57 14.01 4.07 -9.15
CA THR A 57 14.00 4.96 -10.31
C THR A 57 14.69 6.27 -10.00
N ILE A 58 15.22 6.91 -11.04
CA ILE A 58 15.81 8.22 -10.91
C ILE A 58 14.70 9.26 -10.92
N ALA A 59 14.49 9.94 -9.78
CA ALA A 59 13.53 11.02 -9.65
C ALA A 59 14.19 12.36 -9.98
N SER A 60 13.70 13.00 -11.04
CA SER A 60 13.99 14.39 -11.39
C SER A 60 13.03 15.33 -10.67
N LEU A 61 13.40 16.60 -10.51
CA LEU A 61 12.47 17.61 -10.04
C LEU A 61 11.38 17.86 -11.11
N GLY A 62 10.12 17.63 -10.73
CA GLY A 62 8.97 17.96 -11.56
C GLY A 62 8.58 19.43 -11.52
N SER A 63 7.45 19.79 -12.13
CA SER A 63 6.91 21.15 -12.13
C SER A 63 6.78 21.71 -10.71
N PRO A 64 7.51 22.78 -10.35
CA PRO A 64 7.43 23.38 -9.01
C PRO A 64 6.13 24.17 -8.81
N ALA A 65 5.37 24.40 -9.88
CA ALA A 65 4.07 25.07 -9.86
C ALA A 65 2.92 24.15 -9.43
N ASP A 66 3.10 22.82 -9.46
CA ASP A 66 2.07 21.87 -9.04
C ASP A 66 2.15 21.66 -7.51
N PRO A 67 1.15 22.13 -6.74
CA PRO A 67 1.09 21.87 -5.31
C PRO A 67 0.81 20.39 -5.02
N GLY A 68 1.23 19.93 -3.85
CA GLY A 68 0.95 18.59 -3.35
C GLY A 68 2.07 17.56 -3.60
N PHE A 69 1.85 16.35 -3.11
CA PHE A 69 2.80 15.24 -3.19
C PHE A 69 2.42 14.34 -4.35
N TRP A 70 3.24 14.34 -5.40
CA TRP A 70 3.01 13.51 -6.57
C TRP A 70 4.34 13.04 -7.16
N LEU A 71 4.31 11.86 -7.79
CA LEU A 71 5.41 11.26 -8.54
C LEU A 71 4.90 10.84 -9.92
N LYS A 72 5.38 11.49 -10.98
CA LYS A 72 5.09 11.10 -12.35
C LYS A 72 6.06 10.03 -12.81
N THR A 73 5.58 8.82 -13.10
CA THR A 73 6.43 7.65 -13.32
C THR A 73 5.85 6.70 -14.38
N PRO A 74 6.69 5.99 -15.17
CA PRO A 74 6.20 5.02 -16.15
C PRO A 74 5.76 3.68 -15.54
N PHE A 75 6.02 3.44 -14.24
CA PHE A 75 5.61 2.19 -13.58
C PHE A 75 4.10 2.09 -13.33
N VAL A 76 3.38 3.20 -13.42
CA VAL A 76 1.92 3.20 -13.28
C VAL A 76 1.28 3.62 -14.59
N THR A 77 0.17 2.96 -14.93
CA THR A 77 -0.66 3.26 -16.09
C THR A 77 -1.82 4.20 -15.74
N GLU A 78 -2.16 4.29 -14.45
CA GLU A 78 -3.30 5.04 -13.92
C GLU A 78 -2.87 5.84 -12.69
N LEU A 79 -3.66 6.87 -12.35
CA LEU A 79 -3.46 7.68 -11.14
C LEU A 79 -3.71 6.81 -9.91
N ALA A 80 -2.69 6.60 -9.09
CA ALA A 80 -2.78 5.76 -7.89
C ALA A 80 -2.07 6.43 -6.73
N MET A 81 -2.45 6.09 -5.50
CA MET A 81 -1.67 6.49 -4.33
C MET A 81 -0.48 5.56 -4.17
N GLY A 82 0.65 6.12 -3.75
CA GLY A 82 1.84 5.33 -3.47
C GLY A 82 2.73 6.00 -2.44
N ARG A 83 3.84 5.34 -2.18
CA ARG A 83 4.90 5.83 -1.31
C ARG A 83 6.18 5.91 -2.10
N VAL A 84 6.92 6.99 -1.88
CA VAL A 84 8.24 7.22 -2.45
C VAL A 84 9.23 7.27 -1.31
N GLU A 85 10.22 6.41 -1.36
CA GLU A 85 11.29 6.33 -0.39
C GLU A 85 12.60 6.81 -1.02
N TYR A 86 13.36 7.58 -0.28
CA TYR A 86 14.70 7.98 -0.63
C TYR A 86 15.70 7.13 0.15
N PRO A 87 16.27 6.07 -0.45
CA PRO A 87 17.16 5.14 0.25
C PRO A 87 18.43 5.79 0.79
N ALA A 88 18.88 6.94 0.26
CA ALA A 88 20.08 7.61 0.76
C ALA A 88 19.92 8.15 2.19
N ASN A 89 18.71 8.57 2.57
CA ASN A 89 18.40 9.09 3.91
C ASN A 89 17.40 8.21 4.67
N GLY A 90 16.85 7.15 4.05
CA GLY A 90 15.81 6.30 4.60
C GLY A 90 14.46 7.02 4.82
N LYS A 91 14.23 8.16 4.15
CA LYS A 91 12.99 8.93 4.29
C LYS A 91 11.96 8.44 3.30
N SER A 92 10.69 8.43 3.70
CA SER A 92 9.58 8.09 2.83
C SER A 92 8.48 9.13 2.88
N VAL A 93 7.79 9.32 1.76
CA VAL A 93 6.64 10.23 1.63
C VAL A 93 5.55 9.57 0.82
N ASN A 94 4.29 9.73 1.24
CA ASN A 94 3.16 9.36 0.41
C ASN A 94 2.96 10.38 -0.70
N ALA A 95 2.89 9.91 -1.93
CA ALA A 95 2.71 10.72 -3.10
C ALA A 95 1.75 10.05 -4.08
N GLU A 96 1.01 10.87 -4.81
CA GLU A 96 0.17 10.42 -5.91
C GLU A 96 1.05 9.99 -7.08
N LEU A 97 1.02 8.71 -7.42
CA LEU A 97 1.66 8.15 -8.59
C LEU A 97 0.86 8.54 -9.83
N ARG A 98 1.48 9.32 -10.71
CA ARG A 98 0.90 9.75 -11.98
C ARG A 98 1.57 9.01 -13.13
N PRO A 99 0.83 8.49 -14.12
CA PRO A 99 1.44 7.89 -15.29
C PRO A 99 2.27 8.94 -16.05
N SER A 100 3.55 8.64 -16.32
CA SER A 100 4.39 9.53 -17.13
C SER A 100 4.04 9.46 -18.62
N GLY A 101 3.53 8.31 -19.08
CA GLY A 101 3.37 7.99 -20.49
C GLY A 101 4.70 7.79 -21.24
N GLY A 102 5.83 7.84 -20.53
CA GLY A 102 7.16 7.58 -21.08
C GLY A 102 7.49 6.09 -21.05
N GLU A 103 8.55 5.71 -21.77
CA GLU A 103 9.07 4.33 -21.73
C GLU A 103 9.62 3.98 -20.33
N ALA A 104 9.62 2.69 -20.01
CA ALA A 104 10.27 2.18 -18.81
C ALA A 104 11.74 2.61 -18.80
N GLY A 105 12.14 3.39 -17.78
CA GLY A 105 13.50 3.94 -17.68
C GLY A 105 13.64 5.40 -18.11
N SER A 106 12.58 6.09 -18.56
CA SER A 106 12.59 7.54 -18.84
C SER A 106 12.77 8.43 -17.59
N GLY A 107 13.08 7.84 -16.44
CA GLY A 107 13.09 8.48 -15.14
C GLY A 107 11.68 8.80 -14.63
N SER A 108 11.62 9.25 -13.40
CA SER A 108 10.41 9.72 -12.74
C SER A 108 10.55 11.19 -12.41
N GLN A 109 9.45 11.92 -12.28
CA GLN A 109 9.47 13.30 -11.82
C GLN A 109 8.77 13.38 -10.47
N LEU A 110 9.44 13.89 -9.46
CA LEU A 110 8.92 14.04 -8.12
C LEU A 110 8.59 15.51 -7.85
N SER A 111 7.48 15.76 -7.16
CA SER A 111 7.08 17.12 -6.82
C SER A 111 8.10 17.80 -5.89
N LEU A 112 8.25 19.11 -6.04
CA LEU A 112 9.13 19.93 -5.18
C LEU A 112 8.85 19.73 -3.68
N PRO A 113 7.60 19.78 -3.17
CA PRO A 113 7.34 19.55 -1.75
C PRO A 113 7.69 18.13 -1.31
N ALA A 114 7.55 17.11 -2.17
CA ALA A 114 7.96 15.75 -1.85
C ALA A 114 9.50 15.62 -1.73
N MET A 115 10.26 16.21 -2.66
CA MET A 115 11.72 16.26 -2.56
C MET A 115 12.19 17.00 -1.30
N ARG A 116 11.52 18.10 -0.94
CA ARG A 116 11.85 18.84 0.30
C ARG A 116 11.57 18.02 1.56
N LEU A 117 10.51 17.21 1.58
CA LEU A 117 10.20 16.36 2.73
C LEU A 117 11.14 15.16 2.85
N LEU A 118 11.54 14.57 1.72
CA LEU A 118 12.55 13.51 1.65
C LEU A 118 13.97 14.00 1.91
N GLU A 119 14.16 15.32 1.96
CA GLU A 119 15.47 15.98 2.02
C GLU A 119 16.39 15.53 0.87
N ALA A 120 15.79 15.27 -0.29
CA ALA A 120 16.48 14.82 -1.49
C ALA A 120 17.02 16.02 -2.30
N PRO A 121 18.18 15.88 -2.97
CA PRO A 121 18.78 16.96 -3.75
C PRO A 121 17.93 17.31 -4.97
N LEU A 122 17.45 18.56 -5.03
CA LEU A 122 16.62 19.07 -6.14
C LEU A 122 17.34 19.08 -7.50
N THR A 123 18.68 19.09 -7.50
CA THR A 123 19.54 19.10 -8.69
C THR A 123 20.26 17.78 -8.93
N GLY A 124 20.15 16.81 -8.00
CA GLY A 124 21.04 15.66 -7.93
C GLY A 124 20.52 14.36 -8.53
N LEU A 125 19.34 14.38 -9.18
CA LEU A 125 18.67 13.19 -9.71
C LEU A 125 18.67 12.01 -8.71
N PRO A 126 18.05 12.19 -7.52
CA PRO A 126 18.02 11.16 -6.50
C PRO A 126 17.40 9.85 -7.02
N GLU A 127 18.04 8.73 -6.74
CA GLU A 127 17.41 7.42 -6.86
C GLU A 127 16.39 7.27 -5.73
N VAL A 128 15.14 6.98 -6.07
CA VAL A 128 14.04 6.74 -5.13
C VAL A 128 13.42 5.38 -5.38
N ILE A 129 12.92 4.75 -4.33
CA ILE A 129 12.17 3.50 -4.41
C ILE A 129 10.68 3.84 -4.37
N VAL A 130 9.93 3.32 -5.34
CA VAL A 130 8.51 3.58 -5.49
C VAL A 130 7.72 2.37 -5.04
N TYR A 131 6.70 2.62 -4.23
CA TYR A 131 5.74 1.65 -3.75
C TYR A 131 4.35 2.11 -4.15
N LYS A 132 3.48 1.18 -4.56
CA LYS A 132 2.08 1.43 -4.93
C LYS A 132 1.18 0.86 -3.85
N ASN A 133 0.24 1.67 -3.35
CA ASN A 133 -0.76 1.23 -2.38
C ASN A 133 -2.01 0.63 -3.04
#